data_AF-A0A931M8M1-F1
#
_entry.id   AF-A0A931M8M1-F1
#
_cell.length_a   1.000
_cell.length_b   1.000
_cell.length_c   1.000
_cell.angle_alpha   90.00
_cell.angle_beta   90.00
_cell.angle_gamma   90.00
#
_symmetry.space_group_name_H-M   'P 1'
#
loop_
_entity.id
_entity.type
_entity.pdbx_description
1 polymer ?
#
loop_
_entity_poly.entity_id
_entity_poly.type
_entity_poly.pdbx_seq_one_letter_code
_entity_poly.pdbx_strand_id
1 'polypeptide(L)'
;MKIDSTNKAELEKLYKRWYLFYQYMIEIYGNKNLLSKSKELIDLAYNNNKLSQLKAANRDIDIMIREMPYKDASNLLKLFQKELNENYDLIHKKYQLKIQKILQKGKINTPQEYEMVAGWVEYYHADESKKKEVEDLNKILISFHQRILK
;
A
#
# COMPACT_ATOMS: atom_id res chain seq x y z
N MET A 1 14.10 -32.09 -14.30
CA MET A 1 12.87 -31.31 -14.52
C MET A 1 13.26 -30.02 -15.24
N LYS A 2 12.86 -29.84 -16.52
CA LYS A 2 13.03 -28.57 -17.23
C LYS A 2 12.00 -27.59 -16.69
N ILE A 3 12.44 -26.58 -15.95
CA ILE A 3 11.57 -25.45 -15.60
C ILE A 3 11.32 -24.71 -16.90
N ASP A 4 10.05 -24.68 -17.32
CA ASP A 4 9.58 -23.84 -18.43
C ASP A 4 10.05 -22.39 -18.17
N SER A 5 10.69 -21.77 -19.15
CA SER A 5 11.26 -20.40 -19.04
C SER A 5 10.25 -19.38 -18.53
N THR A 6 8.97 -19.62 -18.81
CA THR A 6 7.83 -18.81 -18.35
C THR A 6 7.65 -18.87 -16.83
N ASN A 7 7.77 -20.06 -16.24
CA ASN A 7 7.63 -20.25 -14.79
C ASN A 7 8.80 -19.61 -14.02
N LYS A 8 9.99 -19.58 -14.60
CA LYS A 8 11.17 -18.96 -13.98
C LYS A 8 11.04 -17.44 -13.91
N ALA A 9 10.62 -16.81 -15.01
CA ALA A 9 10.39 -15.36 -15.03
C ALA A 9 9.29 -14.93 -14.04
N GLU A 10 8.21 -15.71 -13.94
CA GLU A 10 7.14 -15.43 -12.97
C GLU A 10 7.63 -15.60 -11.52
N LEU A 11 8.40 -16.66 -11.22
CA LEU A 11 9.03 -16.86 -9.91
C LEU A 11 9.91 -15.67 -9.51
N GLU A 12 10.79 -15.24 -10.41
CA GLU A 12 11.70 -14.10 -10.19
C GLU A 12 10.94 -12.80 -9.92
N LYS A 13 9.89 -12.53 -10.72
CA LYS A 13 9.06 -11.33 -10.53
C LYS A 13 8.37 -11.34 -9.17
N LEU A 14 7.72 -12.45 -8.80
CA LEU A 14 6.99 -12.58 -7.53
C LEU A 14 7.94 -12.50 -6.32
N TYR A 15 9.14 -13.07 -6.44
CA TYR A 15 10.16 -12.98 -5.41
C TYR A 15 10.69 -11.54 -5.26
N LYS A 16 11.05 -10.88 -6.36
CA LYS A 16 11.50 -9.47 -6.35
C LYS A 16 10.44 -8.56 -5.74
N ARG A 17 9.16 -8.75 -6.07
CA ARG A 17 8.04 -8.01 -5.49
C ARG A 17 7.94 -8.19 -3.97
N TRP A 18 7.99 -9.43 -3.50
CA TRP A 18 7.98 -9.70 -2.07
C TRP A 18 9.17 -9.08 -1.35
N TYR A 19 10.36 -9.15 -1.96
CA TYR A 19 11.57 -8.58 -1.39
C TYR A 19 11.52 -7.04 -1.26
N LEU A 20 10.99 -6.36 -2.28
CA LEU A 20 10.77 -4.91 -2.22
C LEU A 20 9.80 -4.53 -1.10
N PHE A 21 8.70 -5.28 -0.95
CA PHE A 21 7.77 -5.11 0.17
C PHE A 21 8.48 -5.29 1.51
N TYR A 22 9.23 -6.37 1.67
CA TYR A 22 9.97 -6.69 2.88
C TYR A 22 10.95 -5.57 3.28
N GLN A 23 11.73 -5.05 2.32
CA GLN A 23 12.66 -3.95 2.57
C GLN A 23 11.93 -2.67 3.00
N TYR A 24 10.85 -2.31 2.29
CA TYR A 24 10.03 -1.15 2.61
C TYR A 24 9.46 -1.24 4.04
N MET A 25 8.93 -2.40 4.41
CA MET A 25 8.35 -2.60 5.75
C MET A 25 9.40 -2.52 6.86
N ILE A 26 10.63 -2.98 6.61
CA ILE A 26 11.74 -2.82 7.56
C ILE A 26 12.14 -1.35 7.72
N GLU A 27 12.21 -0.62 6.60
CA GLU A 27 12.58 0.79 6.60
C GLU A 27 11.58 1.64 7.40
N ILE A 28 10.28 1.42 7.19
CA ILE A 28 9.23 2.24 7.82
C ILE A 28 8.92 1.80 9.26
N TYR A 29 8.88 0.51 9.55
CA TYR A 29 8.40 0.01 10.86
C TYR A 29 9.50 -0.59 11.73
N GLY A 30 10.74 -0.69 11.25
CA GLY A 30 11.91 -1.09 12.04
C GLY A 30 11.92 -2.52 12.59
N ASN A 31 10.86 -3.31 12.40
CA ASN A 31 10.72 -4.61 13.05
C ASN A 31 11.22 -5.77 12.17
N LYS A 32 12.55 -5.92 12.11
CA LYS A 32 13.21 -7.03 11.39
C LYS A 32 12.80 -8.42 11.90
N ASN A 33 12.50 -8.55 13.19
CA ASN A 33 12.25 -9.84 13.84
C ASN A 33 10.88 -10.43 13.46
N LEU A 34 9.87 -9.59 13.20
CA LEU A 34 8.55 -10.07 12.78
C LEU A 34 8.57 -10.62 11.35
N LEU A 35 9.41 -10.06 10.48
CA LEU A 35 9.45 -10.37 9.05
C LEU A 35 10.55 -11.37 8.66
N SER A 36 11.51 -11.67 9.55
CA SER A 36 12.61 -12.59 9.28
C SER A 36 12.13 -14.01 8.98
N LYS A 37 11.17 -14.53 9.75
CA LYS A 37 10.58 -15.86 9.50
C LYS A 37 9.86 -15.93 8.16
N SER A 38 9.12 -14.87 7.80
CA SER A 38 8.47 -14.78 6.50
C SER A 38 9.49 -14.76 5.37
N LYS A 39 10.63 -14.07 5.55
CA LYS A 39 11.74 -14.07 4.59
C LYS A 39 12.28 -15.48 4.36
N GLU A 40 12.56 -16.22 5.43
CA GLU A 40 13.08 -17.60 5.33
C GLU A 40 12.13 -18.51 4.54
N LEU A 41 10.82 -18.43 4.81
CA LEU A 41 9.82 -19.21 4.09
C LEU A 41 9.75 -18.85 2.60
N ILE A 42 9.90 -17.56 2.28
CA ILE A 42 9.85 -17.08 0.90
C ILE A 42 11.12 -17.42 0.13
N ASP A 43 12.29 -17.31 0.76
CA ASP A 43 13.56 -17.76 0.20
C ASP A 43 13.53 -19.27 -0.09
N LEU A 44 13.00 -20.08 0.85
CA LEU A 44 12.80 -21.51 0.64
C LEU A 44 11.80 -21.79 -0.50
N ALA A 45 10.70 -21.06 -0.58
CA ALA A 45 9.73 -21.21 -1.65
C ALA A 45 10.34 -20.90 -3.03
N TYR A 46 11.13 -19.82 -3.12
CA TYR A 46 11.83 -19.43 -4.34
C TYR A 46 12.89 -20.47 -4.74
N ASN A 47 13.79 -20.86 -3.82
CA ASN A 47 14.84 -21.85 -4.08
C ASN A 47 14.27 -23.22 -4.48
N ASN A 48 13.11 -23.59 -3.95
CA ASN A 48 12.42 -24.84 -4.28
C ASN A 48 11.40 -24.71 -5.44
N ASN A 49 11.40 -23.59 -6.17
CA ASN A 49 10.51 -23.33 -7.30
C ASN A 49 9.01 -23.48 -6.98
N LYS A 50 8.59 -23.14 -5.76
CA LYS A 50 7.21 -23.24 -5.27
C LYS A 50 6.38 -22.02 -5.68
N LEU A 51 6.04 -21.96 -6.95
CA LEU A 51 5.28 -20.84 -7.54
C LEU A 51 3.95 -20.54 -6.82
N SER A 52 3.21 -21.59 -6.42
CA SER A 52 1.93 -21.42 -5.71
C SER A 52 2.08 -20.69 -4.37
N GLN A 53 3.17 -20.95 -3.64
CA GLN A 53 3.46 -20.30 -2.36
C GLN A 53 3.83 -18.82 -2.56
N LEU A 54 4.64 -18.52 -3.57
CA LEU A 54 4.98 -17.13 -3.91
C LEU A 54 3.76 -16.34 -4.40
N LYS A 55 2.84 -16.98 -5.14
CA LYS A 55 1.55 -16.39 -5.52
C LYS A 55 0.69 -16.07 -4.30
N ALA A 56 0.61 -16.98 -3.32
CA ALA A 56 -0.14 -16.74 -2.08
C ALA A 56 0.43 -15.54 -1.31
N ALA A 57 1.75 -15.51 -1.09
CA ALA A 57 2.40 -14.40 -0.40
C ALA A 57 2.20 -13.04 -1.10
N ASN A 58 2.18 -13.03 -2.43
CA ASN A 58 1.92 -11.80 -3.19
C ASN A 58 0.46 -11.33 -3.08
N ARG A 59 -0.51 -12.24 -2.91
CA ARG A 59 -1.90 -11.84 -2.58
C ARG A 59 -1.99 -11.24 -1.18
N ASP A 60 -1.22 -11.77 -0.23
CA ASP A 60 -1.19 -11.20 1.13
C ASP A 60 -0.63 -9.77 1.10
N ILE A 61 0.39 -9.52 0.28
CA ILE A 61 0.89 -8.15 0.02
C ILE A 61 -0.24 -7.25 -0.51
N ASP A 62 -1.04 -7.72 -1.48
CA ASP A 62 -2.16 -6.93 -2.01
C ASP A 62 -3.21 -6.59 -0.95
N ILE A 63 -3.46 -7.51 -0.03
CA ILE A 63 -4.36 -7.29 1.11
C ILE A 63 -3.75 -6.26 2.05
N MET A 64 -2.48 -6.42 2.43
CA MET A 64 -1.79 -5.51 3.34
C MET A 64 -1.73 -4.07 2.78
N ILE A 65 -1.44 -3.89 1.49
CA ILE A 65 -1.40 -2.57 0.86
C ILE A 65 -2.77 -1.87 0.94
N ARG A 66 -3.88 -2.61 0.90
CA ARG A 66 -5.24 -2.03 0.99
C ARG A 66 -5.60 -1.54 2.39
N GLU A 67 -4.96 -2.09 3.41
CA GLU A 67 -5.18 -1.74 4.81
C GLU A 67 -4.11 -0.76 5.34
N MET A 68 -3.05 -0.53 4.58
CA MET A 68 -1.96 0.39 4.89
C MET A 68 -2.41 1.86 4.78
N PRO A 69 -1.83 2.78 5.57
CA PRO A 69 -2.01 4.22 5.38
C PRO A 69 -1.72 4.63 3.93
N TYR A 70 -2.50 5.58 3.39
CA TYR A 70 -2.41 5.94 1.97
C TYR A 70 -1.01 6.37 1.55
N LYS A 71 -0.33 7.14 2.40
CA LYS A 71 1.05 7.60 2.16
C LYS A 71 1.99 6.43 1.95
N ASP A 72 1.96 5.47 2.87
CA ASP A 72 2.83 4.29 2.82
C ASP A 72 2.48 3.40 1.62
N ALA A 73 1.18 3.17 1.39
CA ALA A 73 0.70 2.41 0.25
C ALA A 73 1.16 3.07 -1.06
N SER A 74 0.97 4.38 -1.21
CA SER A 74 1.36 5.13 -2.41
C SER A 74 2.86 5.06 -2.65
N ASN A 75 3.69 5.22 -1.62
CA ASN A 75 5.15 5.12 -1.73
C ASN A 75 5.59 3.72 -2.17
N LEU A 76 5.04 2.67 -1.56
CA LEU A 76 5.32 1.29 -1.93
C LEU A 76 4.87 0.97 -3.36
N LEU A 77 3.72 1.49 -3.79
CA LEU A 77 3.22 1.29 -5.15
C LEU A 77 4.07 2.02 -6.19
N LYS A 78 4.57 3.22 -5.89
CA LYS A 78 5.57 3.90 -6.73
C LYS A 78 6.86 3.10 -6.83
N LEU A 79 7.29 2.47 -5.73
CA LEU A 79 8.45 1.57 -5.74
C LEU A 79 8.21 0.37 -6.66
N PHE A 80 7.05 -0.29 -6.57
CA PHE A 80 6.71 -1.39 -7.48
C PHE A 80 6.60 -0.94 -8.94
N GLN A 81 6.02 0.23 -9.21
CA GLN A 81 5.95 0.77 -10.56
C GLN A 81 7.36 1.00 -11.12
N LYS A 82 8.26 1.61 -10.34
CA LYS A 82 9.64 1.88 -10.75
C LYS A 82 10.44 0.60 -10.99
N GLU A 83 10.33 -0.38 -10.10
CA GLU A 83 11.20 -1.56 -10.09
C GLU A 83 10.68 -2.77 -10.86
N LEU A 84 9.36 -2.85 -11.06
CA LEU A 84 8.67 -3.99 -11.65
C LEU A 84 7.76 -3.62 -12.82
N ASN A 85 7.63 -2.31 -13.13
CA ASN A 85 6.69 -1.79 -14.13
C ASN A 85 5.24 -2.23 -13.87
N GLU A 86 4.86 -2.38 -12.60
CA GLU A 86 3.49 -2.73 -12.22
C GLU A 86 2.64 -1.46 -12.13
N ASN A 87 1.55 -1.43 -12.89
CA ASN A 87 0.59 -0.33 -12.80
C ASN A 87 -0.45 -0.63 -11.70
N TYR A 88 -0.50 0.25 -10.69
CA TYR A 88 -1.42 0.16 -9.55
C TYR A 88 -2.48 1.27 -9.49
N ASP A 89 -2.87 1.81 -10.65
CA ASP A 89 -3.96 2.79 -10.78
C ASP A 89 -5.27 2.36 -10.07
N LEU A 90 -5.50 1.06 -9.91
CA LEU A 90 -6.69 0.52 -9.24
C LEU A 90 -6.76 0.87 -7.75
N ILE A 91 -5.63 0.90 -7.05
CA ILE A 91 -5.60 1.26 -5.62
C ILE A 91 -5.83 2.76 -5.49
N HIS A 92 -5.16 3.56 -6.31
CA HIS A 92 -5.37 5.00 -6.34
C HIS A 92 -6.85 5.34 -6.58
N LYS A 93 -7.50 4.72 -7.58
CA LYS A 93 -8.94 4.88 -7.85
C LYS A 93 -9.81 4.48 -6.66
N LYS A 94 -9.49 3.39 -5.95
CA LYS A 94 -10.25 2.96 -4.77
C LYS A 94 -10.17 3.98 -3.64
N TYR A 95 -8.97 4.53 -3.37
CA TYR A 95 -8.81 5.59 -2.37
C TYR A 95 -9.52 6.86 -2.81
N GLN A 96 -9.40 7.25 -4.08
CA GLN A 96 -10.11 8.40 -4.65
C GLN A 96 -11.62 8.29 -4.46
N LEU A 97 -12.22 7.12 -4.72
CA LEU A 97 -13.65 6.89 -4.50
C LEU A 97 -14.04 7.02 -3.02
N LYS A 98 -13.20 6.53 -2.10
CA LYS A 98 -13.45 6.69 -0.66
C LYS A 98 -13.36 8.16 -0.24
N ILE A 99 -12.35 8.90 -0.72
CA ILE A 99 -12.17 10.33 -0.46
C ILE A 99 -13.36 11.13 -0.99
N GLN A 100 -13.81 10.86 -2.21
CA GLN A 100 -15.00 11.48 -2.78
C GLN A 100 -16.25 11.21 -1.93
N LYS A 101 -16.44 9.99 -1.45
CA LYS A 101 -17.55 9.66 -0.54
C LYS A 101 -17.47 10.44 0.78
N ILE A 102 -16.28 10.64 1.34
CA ILE A 102 -16.09 11.45 2.56
C ILE A 102 -16.41 12.91 2.29
N LEU A 103 -15.92 13.48 1.18
CA LEU A 103 -16.24 14.85 0.75
C LEU A 103 -17.74 15.05 0.57
N GLN A 104 -18.43 14.10 -0.09
CA GLN A 104 -19.88 14.15 -0.27
C GLN A 104 -20.64 14.07 1.07
N LYS A 105 -20.16 13.25 2.01
CA LYS A 105 -20.76 13.14 3.36
C LYS A 105 -20.44 14.34 4.26
N GLY A 106 -19.36 15.06 3.98
CA GLY A 106 -18.85 16.15 4.81
C GLY A 106 -18.36 15.74 6.21
N LYS A 107 -18.14 14.44 6.47
CA LYS A 107 -17.72 13.94 7.79
C LYS A 107 -16.90 12.66 7.75
N ILE A 108 -15.94 12.57 8.67
CA ILE A 108 -15.23 11.36 9.08
C ILE A 108 -15.99 10.69 10.23
N ASN A 109 -16.14 9.37 10.20
CA ASN A 109 -16.84 8.58 11.21
C ASN A 109 -15.93 7.60 11.95
N THR A 110 -14.78 7.24 11.39
CA THR A 110 -13.85 6.27 11.99
C THR A 110 -12.41 6.79 12.03
N PRO A 111 -11.58 6.31 12.96
CA PRO A 111 -10.14 6.60 12.97
C PRO A 111 -9.45 6.21 11.66
N GLN A 112 -9.87 5.12 11.02
CA GLN A 112 -9.31 4.68 9.74
C GLN A 112 -9.65 5.66 8.60
N GLU A 113 -10.87 6.23 8.59
CA GLU A 113 -11.22 7.30 7.65
C GLU A 113 -10.38 8.56 7.92
N TYR A 114 -10.06 8.88 9.18
CA TYR A 114 -9.18 9.98 9.53
C TYR A 114 -7.77 9.80 8.97
N GLU A 115 -7.10 8.68 9.26
CA GLU A 115 -5.75 8.38 8.78
C GLU A 115 -5.67 8.42 7.24
N MET A 116 -6.69 7.89 6.58
CA MET A 116 -6.77 7.91 5.13
C MET A 116 -6.89 9.34 4.57
N VAL A 117 -7.74 10.18 5.16
CA VAL A 117 -7.91 11.58 4.73
C VAL A 117 -6.64 12.39 5.02
N ALA A 118 -6.04 12.22 6.20
CA ALA A 118 -4.80 12.87 6.58
C ALA A 118 -3.66 12.52 5.60
N GLY A 119 -3.49 11.23 5.29
CA GLY A 119 -2.50 10.79 4.30
C GLY A 119 -2.78 11.30 2.88
N TRP A 120 -4.05 11.44 2.48
CA TRP A 120 -4.40 12.02 1.18
C TRP A 120 -4.06 13.52 1.10
N VAL A 121 -4.40 14.27 2.15
CA VAL A 121 -4.03 15.69 2.28
C VAL A 121 -2.52 15.86 2.24
N GLU A 122 -1.78 15.08 3.04
CA GLU A 122 -0.32 15.15 3.07
C GLU A 122 0.29 14.83 1.70
N TYR A 123 -0.26 13.87 0.97
CA TYR A 123 0.24 13.52 -0.35
C TYR A 123 0.00 14.62 -1.39
N TYR A 124 -1.17 15.26 -1.37
CA TYR A 124 -1.60 16.25 -2.37
C TYR A 124 -1.43 17.71 -1.94
N HIS A 125 -0.87 17.99 -0.76
CA HIS A 125 -0.80 19.37 -0.23
C HIS A 125 -0.05 20.35 -1.13
N ALA A 126 0.92 19.86 -1.92
CA ALA A 126 1.72 20.66 -2.86
C ALA A 126 1.19 20.63 -4.31
N ASP A 127 0.12 19.87 -4.58
CA ASP A 127 -0.48 19.78 -5.91
C ASP A 127 -1.56 20.87 -6.09
N GLU A 128 -1.22 21.94 -6.81
CA GLU A 128 -2.13 23.06 -7.07
C GLU A 128 -3.43 22.62 -7.76
N SER A 129 -3.42 21.55 -8.56
CA SER A 129 -4.64 21.03 -9.21
C SER A 129 -5.62 20.41 -8.20
N LYS A 130 -5.15 20.09 -6.99
CA LYS A 130 -5.89 19.47 -5.89
C LYS A 130 -6.19 20.40 -4.73
N LYS A 131 -5.78 21.67 -4.80
CA LYS A 131 -5.89 22.65 -3.70
C LYS A 131 -7.27 22.69 -3.04
N LYS A 132 -8.34 22.82 -3.83
CA LYS A 132 -9.72 22.87 -3.29
C LYS A 132 -10.12 21.59 -2.57
N GLU A 133 -9.78 20.43 -3.14
CA GLU A 133 -10.04 19.12 -2.52
C GLU A 133 -9.33 19.01 -1.18
N VAL A 134 -8.07 19.43 -1.11
CA VAL A 134 -7.24 19.45 0.11
C VAL A 134 -7.82 20.39 1.17
N GLU A 135 -8.23 21.61 0.78
CA GLU A 135 -8.84 22.58 1.69
C GLU A 135 -10.14 22.06 2.32
N ASP A 136 -11.00 21.41 1.52
CA ASP A 136 -12.25 20.85 2.02
C ASP A 136 -12.02 19.64 2.94
N LEU A 137 -11.06 18.78 2.60
CA LEU A 137 -10.64 17.68 3.48
C LEU A 137 -10.05 18.17 4.80
N ASN A 138 -9.27 19.25 4.79
CA ASN A 138 -8.72 19.86 6.01
C ASN A 138 -9.82 20.34 6.96
N LYS A 139 -10.90 20.97 6.45
CA LYS A 139 -12.06 21.36 7.27
C LYS A 139 -12.72 20.14 7.91
N ILE A 140 -12.84 19.04 7.18
CA ILE A 140 -13.42 17.78 7.68
C ILE A 140 -12.53 17.17 8.77
N LEU A 141 -11.20 17.18 8.59
CA LEU A 141 -10.22 16.72 9.59
C LEU A 141 -10.35 17.51 10.91
N ILE A 142 -10.36 18.85 10.83
CA ILE A 142 -10.51 19.74 12.00
C ILE A 142 -11.82 19.43 12.73
N SER A 143 -12.93 19.28 11.98
CA SER A 143 -14.24 18.99 12.55
C SER A 143 -14.32 17.63 13.23
N PHE A 144 -13.58 16.62 12.76
CA PHE A 144 -13.45 15.34 13.45
C PHE A 144 -12.61 15.47 14.72
N HIS A 145 -11.47 16.14 14.65
CA HIS A 145 -10.58 16.34 15.80
C HIS A 145 -11.30 17.05 16.96
N GLN A 146 -12.05 18.12 16.66
CA GLN A 146 -12.85 18.85 17.66
C GLN A 146 -13.94 18.00 18.31
N ARG A 147 -14.48 16.98 17.62
CA ARG A 147 -15.51 16.09 18.17
C ARG A 147 -14.95 15.05 19.14
N ILE A 148 -13.69 14.66 18.98
CA ILE A 148 -13.06 13.65 19.86
C ILE A 148 -12.49 14.29 21.12
N LEU A 149 -12.14 15.57 21.07
CA LEU A 149 -11.63 16.33 22.22
C LEU A 149 -12.73 16.84 23.17
N LYS A 150 -14.00 16.65 22.83
CA LYS A 150 -15.16 16.96 23.69
C LYS A 150 -15.61 15.70 24.42
#